data_AF-A0A930E867-F1
#
_entry.id   AF-A0A930E867-F1
#
_cell.length_a   1.000
_cell.length_b   1.000
_cell.length_c   1.000
_cell.angle_alpha   90.00
_cell.angle_beta   90.00
_cell.angle_gamma   90.00
#
_symmetry.space_group_name_H-M   'P 1'
#
loop_
_entity.id
_entity.type
_entity.pdbx_description
1 polymer ?
#
loop_
_entity_poly.entity_id
_entity_poly.type
_entity_poly.pdbx_seq_one_letter_code
_entity_poly.pdbx_strand_id
1 'polypeptide(L)'
;MSMQPGAKESIKEIYLAGGCFWGIEAYMERISGVKDATVGYANGKTDKTSYNIVASTDHAETVHVKYDSNKISLSRLLKYYFQVVDPTSVNQQGNDRGRQYRTGIYYTNPKDREIILQEISEQQKKYTDKIQVEVEPLKNYILAEEYHQDYLKKNPNGYCHINLDMADEVIIDPKDYPKPSDEELKKRLTPLQYSVTQKKDTEHSFTNEYWDNHEPGIYVDITTGEPLFSSKDKYDSGCGWPSFTKPIAKDVVTYENDTSFNMIRTEVLSRSGKAHLGHVFDDGPKDRGGLRYCINSASIKFIPLRDMEKENYGYLINLVK
;
A
#
# COMPACT_ATOMS: atom_id res chain seq x y z
N MET A 1 -19.36 -17.74 24.55
CA MET A 1 -18.93 -17.24 23.23
C MET A 1 -17.61 -17.90 22.90
N SER A 2 -17.66 -18.97 22.12
CA SER A 2 -16.47 -19.63 21.57
C SER A 2 -15.88 -18.73 20.49
N MET A 3 -14.70 -18.14 20.75
CA MET A 3 -13.89 -17.53 19.71
C MET A 3 -13.62 -18.57 18.63
N GLN A 4 -13.99 -18.27 17.39
CA GLN A 4 -13.58 -19.08 16.25
C GLN A 4 -12.05 -19.15 16.22
N PRO A 5 -11.44 -20.31 15.93
CA PRO A 5 -9.98 -20.40 15.77
C PRO A 5 -9.57 -19.47 14.62
N GLY A 6 -8.69 -18.51 14.92
CA GLY A 6 -8.16 -17.60 13.91
C GLY A 6 -7.58 -18.39 12.73
N ALA A 7 -7.74 -17.85 11.51
CA ALA A 7 -7.17 -18.45 10.31
C ALA A 7 -5.68 -18.73 10.55
N LYS A 8 -5.25 -19.98 10.29
CA LYS A 8 -3.85 -20.39 10.48
C LYS A 8 -2.96 -19.49 9.61
N GLU A 9 -1.96 -18.86 10.22
CA GLU A 9 -1.02 -17.98 9.51
C GLU A 9 -0.38 -18.72 8.34
N SER A 10 -0.31 -18.07 7.17
CA SER A 10 0.29 -18.63 5.96
C SER A 10 1.60 -17.88 5.70
N ILE A 11 2.64 -18.27 6.45
CA ILE A 11 3.96 -17.64 6.37
C ILE A 11 4.65 -18.02 5.07
N LYS A 12 5.06 -17.01 4.31
CA LYS A 12 5.91 -17.11 3.11
C LYS A 12 7.17 -16.27 3.31
N GLU A 13 8.13 -16.45 2.42
CA GLU A 13 9.41 -15.74 2.46
C GLU A 13 9.82 -15.21 1.09
N ILE A 14 10.59 -14.13 1.10
CA ILE A 14 11.26 -13.56 -0.08
C ILE A 14 12.58 -12.91 0.36
N TYR A 15 13.55 -12.79 -0.54
CA TYR A 15 14.86 -12.22 -0.26
C TYR A 15 15.08 -11.01 -1.16
N LEU A 16 15.31 -9.84 -0.57
CA LEU A 16 15.32 -8.56 -1.26
C LEU A 16 16.67 -7.87 -1.05
N ALA A 17 17.43 -7.68 -2.13
CA ALA A 17 18.65 -6.89 -2.16
C ALA A 17 18.34 -5.51 -2.74
N GLY A 18 18.64 -4.45 -2.01
CA GLY A 18 18.20 -3.09 -2.34
C GLY A 18 19.15 -2.01 -1.86
N GLY A 19 20.46 -2.29 -1.83
CA GLY A 19 21.45 -1.40 -1.24
C GLY A 19 21.84 -1.81 0.17
N CYS A 20 22.24 -0.84 1.00
CA CYS A 20 22.56 -1.08 2.41
C CYS A 20 21.36 -1.71 3.14
N PHE A 21 21.54 -2.94 3.64
CA PHE A 21 20.44 -3.72 4.21
C PHE A 21 19.86 -3.17 5.53
N TRP A 22 20.52 -2.24 6.21
CA TRP A 22 20.06 -1.66 7.49
C TRP A 22 18.78 -0.87 7.31
N GLY A 23 18.71 -0.08 6.23
CA GLY A 23 17.51 0.64 5.87
C GLY A 23 16.40 -0.34 5.47
N ILE A 24 16.70 -1.23 4.52
CA ILE A 24 15.70 -2.15 3.96
C ILE A 24 15.08 -3.04 5.05
N GLU A 25 15.87 -3.55 6.00
CA GLU A 25 15.36 -4.32 7.15
C GLU A 25 14.37 -3.47 7.96
N ALA A 26 14.82 -2.33 8.49
CA ALA A 26 13.99 -1.46 9.32
C ALA A 26 12.72 -0.97 8.60
N TYR A 27 12.79 -0.78 7.29
CA TYR A 27 11.64 -0.42 6.45
C TYR A 27 10.66 -1.59 6.31
N MET A 28 11.14 -2.79 5.98
CA MET A 28 10.29 -3.97 5.79
C MET A 28 9.57 -4.36 7.07
N GLU A 29 10.23 -4.24 8.23
CA GLU A 29 9.63 -4.57 9.52
C GLU A 29 8.46 -3.68 9.92
N ARG A 30 8.39 -2.45 9.41
CA ARG A 30 7.26 -1.53 9.65
C ARG A 30 6.00 -1.93 8.86
N ILE A 31 6.15 -2.73 7.80
CA ILE A 31 5.05 -3.06 6.90
C ILE A 31 4.10 -4.06 7.57
N SER A 32 2.82 -3.66 7.72
CA SER A 32 1.78 -4.54 8.24
C SER A 32 1.66 -5.83 7.40
N GLY A 33 1.89 -6.97 8.05
CA GLY A 33 1.87 -8.30 7.42
C GLY A 33 3.26 -8.95 7.36
N VAL A 34 4.33 -8.16 7.45
CA VAL A 34 5.68 -8.68 7.72
C VAL A 34 5.74 -9.17 9.16
N LYS A 35 6.37 -10.33 9.35
CA LYS A 35 6.46 -11.04 10.64
C LYS A 35 7.87 -11.03 11.22
N ASP A 36 8.86 -11.06 10.34
CA ASP A 36 10.27 -11.17 10.69
C ASP A 36 11.09 -10.69 9.49
N ALA A 37 12.18 -9.97 9.73
CA ALA A 37 13.15 -9.62 8.72
C ALA A 37 14.56 -9.78 9.29
N THR A 38 15.46 -10.39 8.53
CA THR A 38 16.87 -10.55 8.93
C THR A 38 17.80 -10.19 7.77
N VAL A 39 18.98 -9.71 8.10
CA VAL A 39 19.97 -9.27 7.12
C VAL A 39 21.07 -10.30 6.88
N GLY A 40 21.52 -10.39 5.64
CA GLY A 40 22.53 -11.36 5.24
C GLY A 40 23.09 -11.09 3.85
N TYR A 41 23.83 -12.07 3.36
CA TYR A 41 24.58 -12.00 2.12
C TYR A 41 24.13 -13.12 1.19
N ALA A 42 23.58 -12.77 0.01
CA ALA A 42 22.98 -13.74 -0.89
C ALA A 42 23.66 -13.84 -2.26
N ASN A 43 23.49 -14.98 -2.91
CA ASN A 43 23.83 -15.25 -4.31
C ASN A 43 25.26 -14.84 -4.69
N GLY A 44 26.23 -15.11 -3.82
CA GLY A 44 27.65 -14.95 -4.13
C GLY A 44 28.29 -16.21 -4.71
N LYS A 45 29.61 -16.19 -4.84
CA LYS A 45 30.40 -17.27 -5.46
C LYS A 45 30.83 -18.36 -4.48
N THR A 46 30.63 -18.16 -3.18
CA THR A 46 31.11 -19.04 -2.12
C THR A 46 30.00 -19.30 -1.10
N ASP A 47 30.05 -20.41 -0.37
CA ASP A 47 29.08 -20.71 0.69
C ASP A 47 29.40 -20.06 2.04
N LYS A 48 30.46 -19.24 2.07
CA LYS A 48 30.92 -18.50 3.25
C LYS A 48 31.33 -17.09 2.87
N THR A 49 30.91 -16.13 3.68
CA THR A 49 31.25 -14.71 3.58
C THR A 49 31.07 -14.03 4.93
N SER A 50 31.47 -12.77 5.00
CA SER A 50 31.28 -11.86 6.13
C SER A 50 31.35 -10.43 5.60
N TYR A 51 31.02 -9.43 6.42
CA TYR A 51 31.05 -8.03 5.99
C TYR A 51 32.39 -7.63 5.36
N ASN A 52 33.50 -8.11 5.91
CA ASN A 52 34.86 -7.78 5.46
C ASN A 52 35.23 -8.36 4.08
N ILE A 53 34.54 -9.42 3.63
CA ILE A 53 34.86 -10.13 2.38
C ILE A 53 33.67 -10.22 1.41
N VAL A 54 32.56 -9.55 1.72
CA VAL A 54 31.33 -9.58 0.90
C VAL A 54 31.61 -9.16 -0.55
N ALA A 55 32.40 -8.10 -0.74
CA ALA A 55 32.77 -7.60 -2.07
C ALA A 55 33.62 -8.61 -2.87
N SER A 56 34.54 -9.32 -2.21
CA SER A 56 35.40 -10.32 -2.86
C SER A 56 34.66 -11.62 -3.18
N THR A 57 33.66 -11.97 -2.37
CA THR A 57 32.83 -13.16 -2.54
C THR A 57 31.61 -12.93 -3.43
N ASP A 58 31.39 -11.68 -3.88
CA ASP A 58 30.34 -11.27 -4.82
C ASP A 58 28.90 -11.49 -4.33
N HIS A 59 28.70 -11.56 -3.01
CA HIS A 59 27.35 -11.61 -2.43
C HIS A 59 26.67 -10.24 -2.49
N ALA A 60 25.34 -10.23 -2.53
CA ALA A 60 24.54 -9.02 -2.32
C ALA A 60 24.12 -8.91 -0.85
N GLU A 61 24.18 -7.71 -0.28
CA GLU A 61 23.45 -7.40 0.95
C GLU A 61 21.95 -7.57 0.70
N THR A 62 21.33 -8.43 1.51
CA THR A 62 19.98 -8.96 1.25
C THR A 62 19.21 -9.07 2.54
N VAL A 63 17.94 -8.67 2.51
CA VAL A 63 16.99 -8.86 3.60
C VAL A 63 16.13 -10.08 3.32
N HIS A 64 16.12 -11.05 4.24
CA HIS A 64 15.16 -12.16 4.27
C HIS A 64 13.89 -11.67 4.94
N VAL A 65 12.80 -11.56 4.19
CA VAL A 65 11.51 -11.09 4.70
C VAL A 65 10.56 -12.27 4.82
N LYS A 66 10.09 -12.57 6.04
CA LYS A 66 8.98 -13.49 6.29
C LYS A 66 7.69 -12.69 6.48
N TYR A 67 6.65 -13.08 5.76
CA TYR A 67 5.37 -12.36 5.77
C TYR A 67 4.18 -13.33 5.82
N ASP A 68 3.10 -12.89 6.46
CA ASP A 68 1.83 -13.60 6.46
C ASP A 68 1.07 -13.27 5.17
N SER A 69 1.04 -14.25 4.26
CA SER A 69 0.39 -14.11 2.96
C SER A 69 -1.13 -13.95 3.02
N ASN A 70 -1.75 -14.16 4.19
CA ASN A 70 -3.15 -13.81 4.44
C ASN A 70 -3.34 -12.30 4.68
N LYS A 71 -2.27 -11.57 5.03
CA LYS A 71 -2.30 -10.13 5.35
C LYS A 71 -1.68 -9.25 4.28
N ILE A 72 -0.64 -9.75 3.61
CA ILE A 72 0.04 -9.05 2.52
C ILE A 72 0.43 -10.00 1.40
N SER A 73 0.08 -9.66 0.16
CA SER A 73 0.48 -10.43 -1.02
C SER A 73 1.93 -10.12 -1.41
N LEU A 74 2.58 -11.04 -2.12
CA LEU A 74 3.92 -10.80 -2.65
C LEU A 74 3.95 -9.57 -3.57
N SER A 75 2.97 -9.40 -4.46
CA SER A 75 2.90 -8.22 -5.34
C SER A 75 2.85 -6.92 -4.54
N ARG A 76 2.05 -6.85 -3.45
CA ARG A 76 1.99 -5.66 -2.60
C ARG A 76 3.30 -5.44 -1.84
N LEU A 77 3.94 -6.48 -1.32
CA LEU A 77 5.25 -6.39 -0.68
C LEU A 77 6.33 -5.86 -1.63
N LEU A 78 6.32 -6.30 -2.90
CA LEU A 78 7.24 -5.81 -3.93
C LEU A 78 6.99 -4.33 -4.27
N LYS A 79 5.75 -3.84 -4.20
CA LYS A 79 5.47 -2.41 -4.36
C LYS A 79 6.12 -1.56 -3.28
N TYR A 80 6.13 -2.02 -2.03
CA TYR A 80 6.88 -1.36 -0.96
C TYR A 80 8.39 -1.39 -1.25
N TYR A 81 8.94 -2.51 -1.72
CA TYR A 81 10.35 -2.58 -2.13
C TYR A 81 10.69 -1.53 -3.21
N PHE A 82 9.88 -1.44 -4.26
CA PHE A 82 10.07 -0.46 -5.34
C PHE A 82 9.82 1.01 -4.94
N GLN A 83 9.26 1.25 -3.75
CA GLN A 83 9.03 2.60 -3.24
C GLN A 83 10.32 3.26 -2.72
N VAL A 84 11.28 2.44 -2.23
CA VAL A 84 12.50 2.91 -1.56
C VAL A 84 13.79 2.55 -2.30
N VAL A 85 13.72 1.70 -3.33
CA VAL A 85 14.85 1.29 -4.15
C VAL A 85 14.81 2.03 -5.48
N ASP A 86 15.96 2.54 -5.94
CA ASP A 86 16.15 2.99 -7.32
C ASP A 86 16.31 1.75 -8.23
N PRO A 87 15.29 1.40 -9.05
CA PRO A 87 15.30 0.15 -9.78
C PRO A 87 16.12 0.23 -11.09
N THR A 88 16.59 1.41 -11.51
CA THR A 88 17.37 1.58 -12.75
C THR A 88 18.86 1.72 -12.49
N SER A 89 19.26 1.96 -11.23
CA SER A 89 20.66 2.02 -10.82
C SER A 89 21.35 0.66 -10.90
N VAL A 90 22.61 0.66 -11.35
CA VAL A 90 23.46 -0.53 -11.46
C VAL A 90 24.51 -0.51 -10.34
N ASN A 91 24.46 -1.51 -9.45
CA ASN A 91 25.46 -1.72 -8.38
C ASN A 91 25.66 -0.49 -7.48
N GLN A 92 24.61 0.29 -7.27
CA GLN A 92 24.63 1.46 -6.39
C GLN A 92 23.22 1.72 -5.85
N GLN A 93 23.11 2.13 -4.59
CA GLN A 93 21.90 2.71 -4.00
C GLN A 93 22.31 3.86 -3.08
N GLY A 94 21.74 5.05 -3.29
CA GLY A 94 22.22 6.25 -2.62
C GLY A 94 23.73 6.49 -2.84
N ASN A 95 24.48 6.60 -1.75
CA ASN A 95 25.92 6.78 -1.77
C ASN A 95 26.72 5.45 -1.80
N ASP A 96 26.04 4.33 -1.57
CA ASP A 96 26.67 3.02 -1.44
C ASP A 96 26.91 2.42 -2.81
N ARG A 97 28.19 2.22 -3.18
CA ARG A 97 28.63 1.72 -4.49
C ARG A 97 29.36 0.40 -4.39
N GLY A 98 29.01 -0.55 -5.25
CA GLY A 98 29.61 -1.87 -5.31
C GLY A 98 28.58 -2.95 -5.60
N ARG A 99 29.04 -4.11 -6.07
CA ARG A 99 28.17 -5.23 -6.42
C ARG A 99 27.43 -5.84 -5.22
N GLN A 100 27.92 -5.61 -4.00
CA GLN A 100 27.20 -5.95 -2.78
C GLN A 100 25.93 -5.12 -2.58
N TYR A 101 25.82 -3.96 -3.23
CA TYR A 101 24.64 -3.07 -3.19
C TYR A 101 23.79 -3.15 -4.45
N ARG A 102 23.96 -4.19 -5.28
CA ARG A 102 23.11 -4.42 -6.44
C ARG A 102 21.67 -4.68 -6.00
N THR A 103 20.73 -4.31 -6.85
CA THR A 103 19.31 -4.58 -6.61
C THR A 103 18.94 -5.96 -7.13
N GLY A 104 18.22 -6.75 -6.33
CA GLY A 104 17.85 -8.11 -6.67
C GLY A 104 16.66 -8.65 -5.88
N ILE A 105 15.89 -9.52 -6.51
CA ILE A 105 14.79 -10.26 -5.88
C ILE A 105 15.08 -11.74 -6.03
N TYR A 106 15.33 -12.41 -4.90
CA TYR A 106 15.67 -13.83 -4.86
C TYR A 106 14.54 -14.64 -4.25
N TYR A 107 14.11 -15.68 -4.97
CA TYR A 107 12.98 -16.52 -4.59
C TYR A 107 13.40 -17.96 -4.30
N THR A 108 12.77 -18.58 -3.31
CA THR A 108 12.93 -20.02 -3.01
C THR A 108 11.84 -20.86 -3.68
N ASN A 109 10.65 -20.28 -3.89
CA ASN A 109 9.53 -20.92 -4.57
C ASN A 109 9.46 -20.48 -6.05
N PRO A 110 9.63 -21.40 -7.02
CA PRO A 110 9.61 -21.05 -8.45
C PRO A 110 8.32 -20.39 -8.95
N LYS A 111 7.18 -20.59 -8.28
CA LYS A 111 5.91 -19.96 -8.65
C LYS A 111 5.91 -18.45 -8.43
N ASP A 112 6.72 -17.95 -7.51
CA ASP A 112 6.78 -16.52 -7.19
C ASP A 112 7.46 -15.72 -8.31
N ARG A 113 8.27 -16.39 -9.16
CA ARG A 113 8.95 -15.78 -10.30
C ARG A 113 7.99 -15.05 -11.24
N GLU A 114 6.83 -15.62 -11.53
CA GLU A 114 5.86 -15.01 -12.44
C GLU A 114 5.29 -13.71 -11.86
N ILE A 115 4.97 -13.71 -10.56
CA ILE A 115 4.48 -12.53 -9.83
C ILE A 115 5.55 -11.43 -9.83
N ILE A 116 6.81 -11.80 -9.56
CA ILE A 116 7.94 -10.86 -9.55
C ILE A 116 8.13 -10.21 -10.92
N LEU A 117 8.14 -11.01 -12.00
CA LEU A 117 8.30 -10.49 -13.35
C LEU A 117 7.12 -9.62 -13.79
N GLN A 118 5.91 -9.96 -13.37
CA GLN A 118 4.73 -9.12 -13.62
C GLN A 118 4.88 -7.76 -12.92
N GLU A 119 5.31 -7.74 -11.65
CA GLU A 119 5.49 -6.48 -10.92
C GLU A 119 6.61 -5.63 -11.51
N ILE A 120 7.73 -6.24 -11.94
CA ILE A 120 8.79 -5.53 -12.67
C ILE A 120 8.27 -4.93 -13.97
N SER A 121 7.45 -5.67 -14.73
CA SER A 121 6.85 -5.18 -15.97
C SER A 121 5.92 -3.98 -15.71
N GLU A 122 5.11 -4.03 -14.65
CA GLU A 122 4.28 -2.90 -14.24
C GLU A 122 5.12 -1.70 -13.78
N GLN A 123 6.18 -1.94 -13.00
CA GLN A 123 7.09 -0.89 -12.55
C GLN A 123 7.86 -0.26 -13.72
N GLN A 124 8.27 -1.05 -14.72
CA GLN A 124 8.98 -0.57 -15.90
C GLN A 124 8.17 0.48 -16.66
N LYS A 125 6.84 0.43 -16.64
CA LYS A 125 5.98 1.47 -17.27
C LYS A 125 6.18 2.87 -16.68
N LYS A 126 6.75 2.97 -15.47
CA LYS A 126 7.04 4.24 -14.78
C LYS A 126 8.43 4.79 -15.12
N TYR A 127 9.28 4.02 -15.79
CA TYR A 127 10.67 4.39 -16.08
C TYR A 127 10.95 4.27 -17.58
N THR A 128 11.63 5.27 -18.12
CA THR A 128 12.21 5.20 -19.48
C THR A 128 13.43 4.29 -19.51
N ASP A 129 14.25 4.37 -18.45
CA ASP A 129 15.43 3.54 -18.31
C ASP A 129 15.05 2.11 -17.93
N LYS A 130 15.79 1.15 -18.46
CA LYS A 130 15.56 -0.26 -18.17
C LYS A 130 15.83 -0.54 -16.69
N ILE A 131 14.88 -1.18 -16.02
CA ILE A 131 15.05 -1.71 -14.67
C ILE A 131 16.17 -2.75 -14.65
N GLN A 132 17.09 -2.61 -13.69
CA GLN A 132 18.30 -3.42 -13.51
C GLN A 132 18.18 -4.42 -12.36
N VAL A 133 17.02 -4.46 -11.68
CA VAL A 133 16.74 -5.44 -10.61
C VAL A 133 16.83 -6.86 -11.17
N GLU A 134 17.80 -7.64 -10.68
CA GLU A 134 17.96 -9.03 -11.09
C GLU A 134 16.91 -9.93 -10.42
N VAL A 135 16.47 -10.98 -11.13
CA VAL A 135 15.47 -11.94 -10.63
C VAL A 135 16.02 -13.34 -10.81
N GLU A 136 16.44 -13.96 -9.70
CA GLU A 136 17.08 -15.26 -9.71
C GLU A 136 16.54 -16.16 -8.58
N PRO A 137 16.62 -17.49 -8.73
CA PRO A 137 16.49 -18.38 -7.58
C PRO A 137 17.52 -18.02 -6.50
N LEU A 138 17.14 -18.14 -5.23
CA LEU A 138 18.10 -18.06 -4.13
C LEU A 138 19.05 -19.27 -4.20
N LYS A 139 20.36 -19.01 -4.25
CA LYS A 139 21.41 -20.05 -4.29
C LYS A 139 21.98 -20.30 -2.90
N ASN A 140 22.32 -19.23 -2.19
CA ASN A 140 22.79 -19.25 -0.82
C ASN A 140 22.37 -17.94 -0.11
N TYR A 141 22.23 -18.02 1.21
CA TYR A 141 22.00 -16.88 2.09
C TYR A 141 22.78 -17.12 3.37
N ILE A 142 23.73 -16.22 3.64
CA ILE A 142 24.60 -16.29 4.82
C ILE A 142 24.15 -15.16 5.74
N LEU A 143 23.63 -15.54 6.91
CA LEU A 143 23.18 -14.58 7.92
C LEU A 143 24.34 -13.65 8.28
N ALA A 144 24.08 -12.34 8.28
CA ALA A 144 25.07 -11.35 8.69
C ALA A 144 25.29 -11.39 10.21
N GLU A 145 26.39 -10.82 10.65
CA GLU A 145 26.77 -10.75 12.05
C GLU A 145 25.72 -10.02 12.91
N GLU A 146 25.62 -10.39 14.19
CA GLU A 146 24.61 -9.87 15.14
C GLU A 146 24.57 -8.34 15.26
N TYR A 147 25.67 -7.64 14.97
CA TYR A 147 25.70 -6.18 15.03
C TYR A 147 25.00 -5.53 13.83
N HIS A 148 24.76 -6.27 12.74
CA HIS A 148 24.00 -5.81 11.59
C HIS A 148 22.50 -6.09 11.70
N GLN A 149 22.10 -7.14 12.40
CA GLN A 149 20.68 -7.43 12.66
C GLN A 149 20.05 -6.29 13.46
N ASP A 150 18.86 -5.85 13.09
CA ASP A 150 18.14 -4.76 13.77
C ASP A 150 18.98 -3.48 13.94
N TYR A 151 19.88 -3.16 13.00
CA TYR A 151 20.90 -2.13 13.21
C TYR A 151 20.29 -0.77 13.58
N LEU A 152 19.22 -0.34 12.90
CA LEU A 152 18.56 0.94 13.16
C LEU A 152 17.66 0.93 14.41
N LYS A 153 17.24 -0.25 14.90
CA LYS A 153 16.62 -0.33 16.24
C LYS A 153 17.67 -0.12 17.34
N LYS A 154 18.85 -0.71 17.16
CA LYS A 154 20.00 -0.58 18.08
C LYS A 154 20.63 0.82 18.01
N ASN A 155 20.61 1.43 16.83
CA ASN A 155 21.23 2.73 16.54
C ASN A 155 20.21 3.63 15.80
N PRO A 156 19.28 4.30 16.50
CA PRO A 156 18.21 5.08 15.85
C PRO A 156 18.67 6.21 14.94
N ASN A 157 19.86 6.77 15.21
CA ASN A 157 20.51 7.80 14.39
C ASN A 157 21.59 7.23 13.47
N GLY A 158 21.56 5.91 13.23
CA GLY A 158 22.47 5.22 12.32
C GLY A 158 22.26 5.65 10.88
N TYR A 159 23.23 5.33 10.02
CA TYR A 159 23.12 5.61 8.59
C TYR A 159 21.92 4.90 7.97
N CYS A 160 21.10 5.67 7.26
CA CYS A 160 19.99 5.18 6.46
C CYS A 160 19.81 6.11 5.26
N HIS A 161 19.89 5.57 4.04
CA HIS A 161 19.70 6.36 2.82
C HIS A 161 18.23 6.37 2.34
N ILE A 162 17.37 5.55 2.96
CA ILE A 162 15.94 5.48 2.63
C ILE A 162 15.11 6.24 3.66
N ASN A 163 13.97 6.77 3.23
CA ASN A 163 12.98 7.37 4.13
C ASN A 163 12.10 6.27 4.73
N LEU A 164 12.33 5.93 6.01
CA LEU A 164 11.58 4.85 6.69
C LEU A 164 10.09 5.17 6.88
N ASP A 165 9.71 6.45 6.86
CA ASP A 165 8.32 6.87 7.05
C ASP A 165 7.45 6.52 5.83
N MET A 166 8.09 6.20 4.69
CA MET A 166 7.38 5.69 3.51
C MET A 166 6.72 4.33 3.75
N ALA A 167 7.15 3.58 4.78
CA ALA A 167 6.49 2.32 5.17
C ALA A 167 5.10 2.54 5.77
N ASP A 168 4.84 3.74 6.30
CA ASP A 168 3.55 4.12 6.89
C ASP A 168 2.56 4.59 5.81
N GLU A 169 3.03 4.82 4.58
CA GLU A 169 2.17 5.11 3.42
C GLU A 169 1.50 3.83 2.94
N VAL A 170 0.22 3.66 3.25
CA VAL A 170 -0.48 2.42 2.88
C VAL A 170 -0.70 2.32 1.38
N ILE A 171 -0.24 1.21 0.81
CA ILE A 171 -0.47 0.84 -0.59
C ILE A 171 -1.78 0.06 -0.73
N ILE A 172 -2.75 0.67 -1.41
CA ILE A 172 -4.01 0.03 -1.83
C ILE A 172 -3.87 -0.32 -3.31
N ASP A 173 -3.84 -1.63 -3.62
CA ASP A 173 -3.68 -2.10 -5.01
C ASP A 173 -5.02 -2.07 -5.74
N PRO A 174 -5.19 -1.29 -6.84
CA PRO A 174 -6.44 -1.29 -7.60
C PRO A 174 -6.78 -2.65 -8.20
N LYS A 175 -5.80 -3.55 -8.39
CA LYS A 175 -6.03 -4.92 -8.88
C LYS A 175 -6.90 -5.74 -7.92
N ASP A 176 -6.90 -5.40 -6.63
CA ASP A 176 -7.72 -6.08 -5.61
C ASP A 176 -9.19 -5.62 -5.65
N TYR A 177 -9.50 -4.56 -6.40
CA TYR A 177 -10.82 -3.90 -6.41
C TYR A 177 -11.31 -3.65 -7.84
N PRO A 178 -11.42 -4.67 -8.70
CA PRO A 178 -11.79 -4.47 -10.10
C PRO A 178 -13.20 -3.88 -10.24
N LYS A 179 -13.39 -2.97 -11.20
CA LYS A 179 -14.70 -2.40 -11.53
C LYS A 179 -15.62 -3.50 -12.10
N PRO A 180 -16.78 -3.79 -11.48
CA PRO A 180 -17.77 -4.68 -12.07
C PRO A 180 -18.38 -4.10 -13.35
N SER A 181 -18.97 -4.96 -14.17
CA SER A 181 -19.71 -4.52 -15.36
C SER A 181 -20.93 -3.67 -14.99
N ASP A 182 -21.38 -2.82 -15.91
CA ASP A 182 -22.58 -2.00 -15.71
C ASP A 182 -23.83 -2.84 -15.37
N GLU A 183 -23.96 -4.02 -16.00
CA GLU A 183 -25.05 -4.96 -15.74
C GLU A 183 -25.02 -5.52 -14.31
N GLU A 184 -23.83 -5.85 -13.80
CA GLU A 184 -23.66 -6.29 -12.41
C GLU A 184 -23.93 -5.16 -11.43
N LEU A 185 -23.48 -3.93 -11.73
CA LEU A 185 -23.77 -2.75 -10.91
C LEU A 185 -25.27 -2.49 -10.82
N LYS A 186 -26.01 -2.56 -11.94
CA LYS A 186 -27.48 -2.41 -11.96
C LYS A 186 -28.21 -3.46 -11.11
N LYS A 187 -27.68 -4.68 -11.02
CA LYS A 187 -28.28 -5.77 -10.24
C LYS A 187 -27.99 -5.65 -8.74
N ARG A 188 -26.80 -5.16 -8.38
CA ARG A 188 -26.32 -5.13 -6.99
C ARG A 188 -26.67 -3.83 -6.26
N LEU A 189 -26.65 -2.69 -6.95
CA LEU A 189 -26.85 -1.38 -6.35
C LEU A 189 -28.34 -1.03 -6.28
N THR A 190 -28.71 -0.25 -5.26
CA THR A 190 -30.03 0.39 -5.25
C THR A 190 -30.13 1.44 -6.37
N PRO A 191 -31.36 1.85 -6.76
CA PRO A 191 -31.53 2.88 -7.78
C PRO A 191 -30.78 4.19 -7.47
N LEU A 192 -30.78 4.62 -6.20
CA LEU A 192 -30.06 5.81 -5.76
C LEU A 192 -28.54 5.62 -5.86
N GLN A 193 -28.00 4.51 -5.35
CA GLN A 193 -26.57 4.19 -5.44
C GLN A 193 -26.09 4.13 -6.90
N TYR A 194 -26.88 3.54 -7.80
CA TYR A 194 -26.56 3.49 -9.23
C TYR A 194 -26.61 4.89 -9.87
N SER A 195 -27.64 5.69 -9.59
CA SER A 195 -27.75 7.06 -10.11
C SER A 195 -26.61 7.94 -9.62
N VAL A 196 -26.28 7.91 -8.33
CA VAL A 196 -25.16 8.66 -7.78
C VAL A 196 -23.85 8.21 -8.43
N THR A 197 -23.50 6.93 -8.31
CA THR A 197 -22.18 6.44 -8.71
C THR A 197 -21.94 6.43 -10.22
N GLN A 198 -22.97 6.15 -11.05
CA GLN A 198 -22.80 5.99 -12.50
C GLN A 198 -23.36 7.16 -13.32
N LYS A 199 -24.28 7.96 -12.77
CA LYS A 199 -24.92 9.08 -13.48
C LYS A 199 -24.64 10.46 -12.86
N LYS A 200 -23.71 10.53 -11.90
CA LYS A 200 -23.30 11.77 -11.22
C LYS A 200 -24.46 12.48 -10.50
N ASP A 201 -25.44 11.70 -10.04
CA ASP A 201 -26.53 12.23 -9.22
C ASP A 201 -26.03 12.59 -7.81
N THR A 202 -26.81 13.35 -7.05
CA THR A 202 -26.48 13.75 -5.67
C THR A 202 -27.65 13.45 -4.74
N GLU A 203 -27.39 12.70 -3.67
CA GLU A 203 -28.42 12.36 -2.68
C GLU A 203 -28.84 13.58 -1.85
N HIS A 204 -30.02 13.52 -1.23
CA HIS A 204 -30.50 14.60 -0.37
C HIS A 204 -29.66 14.76 0.90
N SER A 205 -29.44 16.03 1.30
CA SER A 205 -28.74 16.37 2.53
C SER A 205 -29.52 15.94 3.78
N PHE A 206 -28.81 15.54 4.83
CA PHE A 206 -29.32 15.15 6.16
C PHE A 206 -30.28 13.95 6.22
N THR A 207 -30.60 13.33 5.08
CA THR A 207 -31.47 12.15 5.01
C THR A 207 -30.73 10.92 4.48
N ASN A 208 -29.40 10.95 4.53
CA ASN A 208 -28.53 9.87 4.08
C ASN A 208 -27.94 9.07 5.25
N GLU A 209 -27.31 7.94 4.97
CA GLU A 209 -26.93 6.97 6.01
C GLU A 209 -25.72 7.38 6.85
N TYR A 210 -24.79 8.17 6.28
CA TYR A 210 -23.48 8.38 6.89
C TYR A 210 -23.16 9.84 7.27
N TRP A 211 -24.07 10.79 7.08
CA TRP A 211 -23.78 12.18 7.45
C TRP A 211 -23.42 12.32 8.95
N ASP A 212 -24.14 11.63 9.84
CA ASP A 212 -23.96 11.64 11.30
C ASP A 212 -23.24 10.39 11.87
N ASN A 213 -22.67 9.55 11.01
CA ASN A 213 -21.91 8.39 11.47
C ASN A 213 -20.56 8.81 12.07
N HIS A 214 -20.25 8.36 13.29
CA HIS A 214 -19.00 8.60 14.01
C HIS A 214 -18.32 7.31 14.49
N GLU A 215 -18.81 6.14 14.08
CA GLU A 215 -18.19 4.88 14.47
C GLU A 215 -16.77 4.75 13.89
N PRO A 216 -15.82 4.16 14.63
CA PRO A 216 -14.50 3.86 14.10
C PRO A 216 -14.61 2.79 13.01
N GLY A 217 -14.07 3.09 11.83
CA GLY A 217 -14.03 2.21 10.67
C GLY A 217 -13.47 2.91 9.43
N ILE A 218 -13.69 2.29 8.27
CA ILE A 218 -13.35 2.84 6.96
C ILE A 218 -14.59 2.95 6.07
N TYR A 219 -14.54 3.84 5.09
CA TYR A 219 -15.53 3.95 4.02
C TYR A 219 -14.90 3.46 2.73
N VAL A 220 -15.52 2.46 2.12
CA VAL A 220 -15.08 1.84 0.86
C VAL A 220 -16.00 2.25 -0.27
N ASP A 221 -15.51 2.27 -1.50
CA ASP A 221 -16.31 2.43 -2.72
C ASP A 221 -17.37 1.33 -2.77
N ILE A 222 -18.65 1.69 -2.82
CA ILE A 222 -19.73 0.71 -2.84
C ILE A 222 -19.70 -0.16 -4.11
N THR A 223 -19.10 0.35 -5.19
CA THR A 223 -19.02 -0.29 -6.50
C THR A 223 -17.87 -1.29 -6.60
N THR A 224 -16.76 -1.09 -5.90
CA THR A 224 -15.55 -1.94 -6.04
C THR A 224 -15.07 -2.55 -4.72
N GLY A 225 -15.43 -1.96 -3.59
CA GLY A 225 -14.84 -2.26 -2.29
C GLY A 225 -13.47 -1.59 -2.06
N GLU A 226 -12.99 -0.76 -2.98
CA GLU A 226 -11.73 -0.01 -2.81
C GLU A 226 -11.84 0.93 -1.59
N PRO A 227 -10.93 0.88 -0.60
CA PRO A 227 -10.94 1.80 0.54
C PRO A 227 -10.70 3.24 0.09
N LEU A 228 -11.58 4.15 0.52
CA LEU A 228 -11.56 5.55 0.10
C LEU A 228 -11.25 6.51 1.25
N PHE A 229 -11.87 6.32 2.42
CA PHE A 229 -11.74 7.25 3.55
C PHE A 229 -11.64 6.52 4.88
N SER A 230 -10.93 7.13 5.84
CA SER A 230 -10.91 6.69 7.23
C SER A 230 -11.90 7.52 8.06
N SER A 231 -12.57 6.90 9.02
CA SER A 231 -13.37 7.59 10.05
C SER A 231 -12.55 8.64 10.83
N LYS A 232 -11.23 8.46 11.01
CA LYS A 232 -10.36 9.49 11.62
C LYS A 232 -10.38 10.81 10.86
N ASP A 233 -10.54 10.73 9.54
CA ASP A 233 -10.55 11.89 8.65
C ASP A 233 -11.96 12.46 8.43
N LYS A 234 -13.00 11.81 8.96
CA LYS A 234 -14.37 12.34 8.94
C LYS A 234 -14.55 13.46 9.96
N TYR A 235 -15.40 14.43 9.64
CA TYR A 235 -15.82 15.48 10.57
C TYR A 235 -17.20 16.04 10.21
N ASP A 236 -17.83 16.74 11.16
CA ASP A 236 -19.11 17.40 10.95
C ASP A 236 -18.92 18.76 10.30
N SER A 237 -19.22 18.84 9.00
CA SER A 237 -19.16 20.10 8.25
C SER A 237 -20.45 20.91 8.33
N GLY A 238 -21.56 20.30 8.75
CA GLY A 238 -22.89 20.91 8.70
C GLY A 238 -23.47 21.03 7.28
N CYS A 239 -22.85 20.45 6.25
CA CYS A 239 -23.39 20.50 4.88
C CYS A 239 -24.49 19.45 4.63
N GLY A 240 -24.60 18.43 5.49
CA GLY A 240 -25.59 17.36 5.39
C GLY A 240 -25.15 16.14 4.58
N TRP A 241 -23.88 16.06 4.19
CA TRP A 241 -23.24 14.86 3.60
C TRP A 241 -22.00 14.49 4.42
N PRO A 242 -21.60 13.20 4.46
CA PRO A 242 -20.36 12.81 5.10
C PRO A 242 -19.19 13.59 4.50
N SER A 243 -18.42 14.21 5.38
CA SER A 243 -17.33 15.11 5.03
C SER A 243 -16.01 14.62 5.58
N PHE A 244 -14.99 14.57 4.73
CA PHE A 244 -13.64 14.11 5.10
C PHE A 244 -12.59 15.18 4.82
N THR A 245 -11.49 15.18 5.56
CA THR A 245 -10.37 16.10 5.33
C THR A 245 -9.39 15.61 4.27
N LYS A 246 -9.31 14.29 4.06
CA LYS A 246 -8.45 13.65 3.06
C LYS A 246 -8.91 12.22 2.77
N PRO A 247 -8.56 11.64 1.60
CA PRO A 247 -8.71 10.21 1.35
C PRO A 247 -7.75 9.39 2.22
N ILE A 248 -8.04 8.09 2.37
CA ILE A 248 -7.24 7.14 3.18
C ILE A 248 -5.84 6.91 2.60
N ALA A 249 -5.70 7.03 1.28
CA ALA A 249 -4.44 7.10 0.55
C ALA A 249 -4.59 8.10 -0.61
N LYS A 250 -3.49 8.72 -1.04
CA LYS A 250 -3.54 9.86 -1.98
C LYS A 250 -4.17 9.51 -3.33
N ASP A 251 -3.97 8.28 -3.79
CA ASP A 251 -4.24 7.84 -5.16
C ASP A 251 -5.56 7.08 -5.33
N VAL A 252 -6.31 6.79 -4.26
CA VAL A 252 -7.59 6.06 -4.33
C VAL A 252 -8.73 6.90 -4.89
N VAL A 253 -8.51 8.19 -5.10
CA VAL A 253 -9.45 9.10 -5.77
C VAL A 253 -8.78 9.82 -6.93
N THR A 254 -9.58 10.17 -7.93
CA THR A 254 -9.21 11.03 -9.06
C THR A 254 -10.13 12.24 -9.14
N TYR A 255 -9.67 13.30 -9.81
CA TYR A 255 -10.35 14.59 -9.83
C TYR A 255 -10.72 14.99 -11.25
N GLU A 256 -11.92 15.51 -11.45
CA GLU A 256 -12.39 16.08 -12.72
C GLU A 256 -12.97 17.48 -12.52
N ASN A 257 -12.86 18.33 -13.55
CA ASN A 257 -13.51 19.64 -13.54
C ASN A 257 -15.00 19.47 -13.80
N ASP A 258 -15.84 19.99 -12.90
CA ASP A 258 -17.28 20.01 -13.03
C ASP A 258 -17.78 21.45 -13.21
N THR A 259 -18.40 21.72 -14.36
CA THR A 259 -19.01 23.02 -14.72
C THR A 259 -20.53 23.02 -14.67
N SER A 260 -21.13 21.94 -14.16
CA SER A 260 -22.57 21.78 -14.05
C SER A 260 -23.18 22.85 -13.13
N PHE A 261 -24.46 23.15 -13.34
CA PHE A 261 -25.21 24.15 -12.54
C PHE A 261 -24.55 25.54 -12.50
N ASN A 262 -23.75 25.89 -13.52
CA ASN A 262 -23.09 27.19 -13.64
C ASN A 262 -22.13 27.50 -12.46
N MET A 263 -21.56 26.45 -11.87
CA MET A 263 -20.52 26.52 -10.83
C MET A 263 -19.21 25.95 -11.38
N ILE A 264 -18.08 26.28 -10.76
CA ILE A 264 -16.81 25.60 -11.01
C ILE A 264 -16.48 24.81 -9.76
N ARG A 265 -16.51 23.47 -9.87
CA ARG A 265 -16.24 22.56 -8.76
C ARG A 265 -15.25 21.49 -9.21
N THR A 266 -14.62 20.84 -8.25
CA THR A 266 -13.78 19.68 -8.50
C THR A 266 -14.55 18.43 -8.07
N GLU A 267 -14.96 17.63 -9.06
CA GLU A 267 -15.57 16.32 -8.85
C GLU A 267 -14.53 15.34 -8.31
N VAL A 268 -14.96 14.48 -7.40
CA VAL A 268 -14.16 13.39 -6.84
C VAL A 268 -14.74 12.07 -7.34
N LEU A 269 -13.88 11.26 -7.97
CA LEU A 269 -14.19 9.94 -8.49
C LEU A 269 -13.36 8.89 -7.76
N SER A 270 -13.89 7.68 -7.54
CA SER A 270 -13.05 6.56 -7.10
C SER A 270 -12.06 6.17 -8.19
N ARG A 271 -10.83 5.82 -7.81
CA ARG A 271 -9.77 5.48 -8.76
C ARG A 271 -10.15 4.26 -9.60
N SER A 272 -10.50 3.14 -8.94
CA SER A 272 -10.73 1.86 -9.62
C SER A 272 -12.09 1.80 -10.30
N GLY A 273 -13.15 2.23 -9.61
CA GLY A 273 -14.52 2.19 -10.11
C GLY A 273 -14.88 3.30 -11.09
N LYS A 274 -14.14 4.41 -11.10
CA LYS A 274 -14.56 5.67 -11.74
C LYS A 274 -15.98 6.08 -11.31
N ALA A 275 -16.37 5.72 -10.09
CA ALA A 275 -17.67 6.02 -9.54
C ALA A 275 -17.67 7.47 -9.09
N HIS A 276 -18.74 8.20 -9.39
CA HIS A 276 -18.96 9.52 -8.80
C HIS A 276 -19.16 9.39 -7.30
N LEU A 277 -18.32 10.11 -6.55
CA LEU A 277 -18.37 10.16 -5.09
C LEU A 277 -19.02 11.46 -4.61
N GLY A 278 -18.65 12.58 -5.21
CA GLY A 278 -19.10 13.91 -4.83
C GLY A 278 -18.11 14.97 -5.27
N HIS A 279 -17.82 15.94 -4.40
CA HIS A 279 -16.96 17.09 -4.71
C HIS A 279 -16.00 17.41 -3.58
N VAL A 280 -14.88 18.04 -3.91
CA VAL A 280 -13.91 18.58 -2.95
C VAL A 280 -13.92 20.11 -2.99
N PHE A 281 -13.86 20.73 -1.80
CA PHE A 281 -13.87 22.18 -1.58
C PHE A 281 -12.68 22.59 -0.70
N ASP A 282 -12.30 23.86 -0.74
CA ASP A 282 -11.22 24.48 0.04
C ASP A 282 -11.71 25.18 1.33
N ASP A 283 -12.92 24.83 1.78
CA ASP A 283 -13.60 25.35 2.96
C ASP A 283 -13.51 24.40 4.18
N GLY A 284 -12.57 23.46 4.16
CA GLY A 284 -12.35 22.50 5.24
C GLY A 284 -11.57 23.05 6.44
N PRO A 285 -11.39 22.26 7.51
CA PRO A 285 -10.61 22.65 8.69
C PRO A 285 -9.16 22.95 8.33
N LYS A 286 -8.71 24.19 8.56
CA LYS A 286 -7.38 24.67 8.15
C LYS A 286 -6.24 23.92 8.83
N ASP A 287 -6.45 23.51 10.09
CA ASP A 287 -5.53 22.70 10.88
C ASP A 287 -5.38 21.25 10.36
N ARG A 288 -6.26 20.83 9.44
CA ARG A 288 -6.29 19.49 8.84
C ARG A 288 -6.10 19.49 7.32
N GLY A 289 -5.52 20.56 6.78
CA GLY A 289 -5.20 20.70 5.35
C GLY A 289 -6.19 21.56 4.55
N GLY A 290 -7.29 22.03 5.16
CA GLY A 290 -8.20 22.99 4.54
C GLY A 290 -9.13 22.42 3.47
N LEU A 291 -9.09 21.12 3.18
CA LEU A 291 -9.96 20.48 2.20
C LEU A 291 -11.19 19.85 2.86
N ARG A 292 -12.32 19.92 2.16
CA ARG A 292 -13.56 19.21 2.49
C ARG A 292 -13.98 18.33 1.34
N TYR A 293 -13.82 17.02 1.51
CA TYR A 293 -14.35 16.00 0.63
C TYR A 293 -15.81 15.74 1.01
N CYS A 294 -16.75 16.30 0.25
CA CYS A 294 -18.18 16.17 0.45
C CYS A 294 -18.69 15.00 -0.39
N ILE A 295 -18.96 13.87 0.27
CA ILE A 295 -19.18 12.59 -0.40
C ILE A 295 -20.63 12.13 -0.22
N ASN A 296 -21.23 11.53 -1.25
CA ASN A 296 -22.53 10.89 -1.13
C ASN A 296 -22.40 9.58 -0.35
N SER A 297 -23.21 9.37 0.68
CA SER A 297 -23.34 8.09 1.38
C SER A 297 -23.70 6.96 0.41
N ALA A 298 -24.57 7.23 -0.57
CA ALA A 298 -24.92 6.28 -1.63
C ALA A 298 -23.75 5.85 -2.54
N SER A 299 -22.57 6.47 -2.43
CA SER A 299 -21.36 6.07 -3.18
C SER A 299 -20.37 5.25 -2.36
N ILE A 300 -20.59 5.13 -1.05
CA ILE A 300 -19.68 4.47 -0.12
C ILE A 300 -20.41 3.42 0.72
N LYS A 301 -19.66 2.48 1.28
CA LYS A 301 -20.12 1.53 2.30
C LYS A 301 -19.23 1.67 3.52
N PHE A 302 -19.82 1.81 4.70
CA PHE A 302 -19.06 1.83 5.94
C PHE A 302 -18.71 0.40 6.41
N ILE A 303 -17.44 0.17 6.75
CA ILE A 303 -16.95 -1.06 7.36
C ILE A 303 -16.47 -0.72 8.78
N PRO A 304 -17.18 -1.12 9.84
CA PRO A 304 -16.77 -0.80 11.20
C PRO A 304 -15.50 -1.54 11.58
N LEU A 305 -14.70 -0.96 12.48
CA LEU A 305 -13.41 -1.47 12.92
C LEU A 305 -13.45 -2.95 13.35
N ARG A 306 -14.55 -3.34 14.00
CA ARG A 306 -14.78 -4.73 14.47
C ARG A 306 -14.87 -5.76 13.34
N ASP A 307 -15.26 -5.34 12.13
CA ASP A 307 -15.49 -6.20 10.98
C ASP A 307 -14.35 -6.10 9.94
N MET A 308 -13.44 -5.13 10.07
CA MET A 308 -12.36 -4.89 9.10
C MET A 308 -11.47 -6.12 8.85
N GLU A 309 -11.05 -6.87 9.88
CA GLU A 309 -10.25 -8.08 9.67
C GLU A 309 -11.04 -9.14 8.89
N LYS A 310 -12.31 -9.34 9.25
CA LYS A 310 -13.19 -10.33 8.64
C LYS A 310 -13.53 -9.99 7.18
N GLU A 311 -13.61 -8.70 6.85
CA GLU A 311 -13.86 -8.20 5.49
C GLU A 311 -12.56 -7.98 4.68
N ASN A 312 -11.42 -8.51 5.13
CA ASN A 312 -10.10 -8.42 4.45
C ASN A 312 -9.51 -6.99 4.37
N TYR A 313 -9.90 -6.11 5.28
CA TYR A 313 -9.35 -4.76 5.45
C TYR A 313 -8.46 -4.64 6.70
N GLY A 314 -8.03 -5.76 7.29
CA GLY A 314 -7.20 -5.78 8.50
C GLY A 314 -5.89 -4.99 8.38
N TYR A 315 -5.33 -4.91 7.17
CA TYR A 315 -4.11 -4.14 6.88
C TYR A 315 -4.28 -2.61 7.04
N LEU A 316 -5.51 -2.11 7.18
CA LEU A 316 -5.84 -0.68 7.34
C LEU A 316 -6.19 -0.29 8.77
N ILE A 317 -6.18 -1.23 9.72
CA ILE A 317 -6.64 -0.99 11.10
C ILE A 317 -5.89 0.16 11.79
N ASN A 318 -4.59 0.31 11.52
CA ASN A 318 -3.78 1.38 12.12
C ASN A 318 -4.18 2.77 11.62
N LEU A 319 -4.87 2.86 10.47
CA LEU A 319 -5.40 4.13 9.95
C LEU A 319 -6.72 4.54 10.61
N VAL A 320 -7.31 3.67 11.43
CA VAL A 320 -8.56 3.89 12.16
C VAL A 320 -8.35 4.05 13.65
N LYS A 321 -7.38 3.34 14.24
CA LYS A 321 -7.09 3.32 15.69
C LYS A 321 -6.45 4.57 16.26
#